data_AF-A0A971XRM8-F1
#
_entry.id   AF-A0A971XRM8-F1
#
_cell.length_a   1.000
_cell.length_b   1.000
_cell.length_c   1.000
_cell.angle_alpha   90.00
_cell.angle_beta   90.00
_cell.angle_gamma   90.00
#
_symmetry.space_group_name_H-M   'P 1'
#
loop_
_entity.id
_entity.type
_entity.pdbx_description
1 polymer ?
#
loop_
_entity_poly.entity_id
_entity_poly.type
_entity_poly.pdbx_seq_one_letter_code
_entity_poly.pdbx_strand_id
1 'polypeptide(L)'
;MSWDLTFISEQDFTKHVELTIQQYGDKLAPYDLRKFNSNIVDPIKLIFDKTVYRFSWEEIINNEVFRQRDKSNNNDIGYFHQRIFQYIAGCT
;
A
#
# COMPACT_ATOMS: atom_id res chain seq x y z
N MET A 1 22.52 -19.31 7.83
CA MET A 1 22.99 -17.97 8.23
C MET A 1 22.67 -17.79 9.70
N SER A 2 23.49 -17.08 10.47
CA SER A 2 23.16 -16.76 11.87
C SER A 2 22.31 -15.49 11.91
N TRP A 3 21.37 -15.42 12.85
CA TRP A 3 20.48 -14.27 13.02
C TRP A 3 21.10 -13.30 14.04
N ASP A 4 21.57 -12.14 13.56
CA ASP A 4 22.39 -11.22 14.36
C ASP A 4 21.59 -10.07 15.03
N LEU A 5 20.26 -10.05 14.89
CA LEU A 5 19.42 -9.01 15.51
C LEU A 5 19.05 -9.38 16.95
N THR A 6 19.32 -8.47 17.89
CA THR A 6 19.08 -8.69 19.32
C THR A 6 17.70 -8.23 19.80
N PHE A 7 17.04 -7.35 19.04
CA PHE A 7 15.75 -6.76 19.42
C PHE A 7 14.54 -7.48 18.82
N ILE A 8 14.74 -8.43 17.91
CA ILE A 8 13.66 -9.19 17.28
C ILE A 8 14.18 -10.57 16.90
N SER A 9 13.40 -11.62 17.15
CA SER A 9 13.78 -12.97 16.73
C SER A 9 13.54 -13.18 15.23
N GLU A 10 14.24 -14.13 14.61
CA GLU A 10 14.01 -14.50 13.20
C GLU A 10 12.55 -14.90 12.95
N GLN A 11 11.96 -15.62 13.91
CA GLN A 11 10.57 -16.07 13.83
C GLN A 11 9.59 -14.89 13.89
N ASP A 12 9.82 -13.94 14.79
CA ASP A 12 8.98 -12.74 14.91
C ASP A 12 9.11 -11.84 13.67
N PHE A 13 10.32 -11.66 13.14
CA PHE A 13 10.52 -10.90 11.91
C PHE A 13 9.83 -11.59 10.72
N THR A 14 9.96 -12.90 10.60
CA THR A 14 9.28 -13.68 9.55
C THR A 14 7.76 -13.50 9.66
N LYS A 15 7.23 -13.56 10.88
CA LYS A 15 5.80 -13.33 11.12
C LYS A 15 5.37 -11.90 10.79
N HIS A 16 6.20 -10.92 11.13
CA HIS A 16 5.97 -9.49 10.83
C HIS A 16 5.91 -9.22 9.32
N VAL A 17 6.81 -9.84 8.55
CA VAL A 17 6.79 -9.81 7.08
C VAL A 17 5.55 -10.52 6.54
N GLU A 18 5.21 -11.71 7.04
CA GLU A 18 4.03 -12.46 6.62
C GLU A 18 2.74 -11.64 6.81
N LEU A 19 2.54 -11.03 7.99
CA LEU A 19 1.36 -10.21 8.29
C LEU A 19 1.26 -9.00 7.36
N THR A 20 2.39 -8.42 6.94
CA THR A 20 2.41 -7.31 5.99
C THR A 20 2.05 -7.77 4.59
N ILE A 21 2.54 -8.92 4.14
CA ILE A 21 2.16 -9.51 2.84
C ILE A 21 0.67 -9.89 2.82
N GLN A 22 0.11 -10.37 3.93
CA GLN A 22 -1.32 -10.65 4.04
C GLN A 22 -2.17 -9.37 3.85
N GLN A 23 -1.74 -8.25 4.45
CA GLN A 23 -2.40 -6.94 4.25
C GLN A 23 -2.38 -6.49 2.78
N TYR A 24 -1.31 -6.80 2.05
CA TYR A 24 -1.25 -6.60 0.60
C TYR A 24 -2.25 -7.49 -0.15
N GLY A 25 -2.35 -8.77 0.24
CA GLY A 25 -3.26 -9.75 -0.35
C GLY A 25 -4.73 -9.32 -0.27
N ASP A 26 -5.17 -8.83 0.88
CA ASP A 26 -6.55 -8.33 1.09
C ASP A 26 -6.86 -7.12 0.18
N LYS A 27 -5.83 -6.38 -0.24
CA LYS A 27 -5.96 -5.21 -1.12
C LYS A 27 -5.90 -5.54 -2.61
N LEU A 28 -5.44 -6.74 -2.98
CA LEU A 28 -5.49 -7.27 -4.35
C LEU A 28 -6.90 -7.65 -4.79
N ALA A 29 -7.88 -7.64 -3.87
CA ALA A 29 -9.29 -7.83 -4.18
C ALA A 29 -9.76 -6.93 -5.34
N PRO A 30 -10.76 -7.38 -6.13
CA PRO A 30 -11.29 -6.62 -7.26
C PRO A 30 -11.62 -5.19 -6.84
N TYR A 31 -11.08 -4.24 -7.61
CA TYR A 31 -11.26 -2.82 -7.34
C TYR A 31 -12.63 -2.41 -7.90
N ASP A 32 -13.68 -2.46 -7.05
CA ASP A 32 -15.03 -2.10 -7.48
C ASP A 32 -15.22 -0.58 -7.61
N LEU A 33 -16.27 -0.15 -8.33
CA LEU A 33 -16.59 1.27 -8.51
C LEU A 33 -16.81 2.01 -7.18
N ARG A 34 -17.27 1.31 -6.14
CA ARG A 34 -17.47 1.91 -4.81
C ARG A 34 -16.12 2.23 -4.16
N LYS A 35 -15.14 1.34 -4.27
CA LYS A 35 -13.77 1.51 -3.76
C LYS A 35 -13.00 2.55 -4.56
N PHE A 36 -13.27 2.69 -5.86
CA PHE A 36 -12.74 3.79 -6.66
C PHE A 36 -13.29 5.14 -6.23
N ASN A 37 -14.61 5.24 -6.00
CA ASN A 37 -15.27 6.47 -5.60
C ASN A 37 -15.17 6.78 -4.10
N SER A 38 -14.68 5.84 -3.27
CA SER A 38 -14.51 6.07 -1.82
C SER A 38 -13.35 7.02 -1.54
N ASN A 39 -12.37 7.09 -2.44
CA ASN A 39 -11.37 8.14 -2.45
C ASN A 39 -11.85 9.30 -3.32
N ILE A 40 -11.75 10.53 -2.83
CA ILE A 40 -12.07 11.72 -3.62
C ILE A 40 -11.13 11.76 -4.83
N VAL A 41 -11.74 11.69 -6.01
CA VAL A 41 -11.06 11.84 -7.29
C VAL A 41 -11.18 13.29 -7.72
N ASP A 42 -10.06 13.91 -8.13
CA ASP A 42 -10.07 15.26 -8.69
C ASP A 42 -10.36 15.20 -10.20
N PRO A 43 -11.59 15.56 -10.64
CA PRO A 43 -11.95 15.51 -12.04
C PRO A 43 -11.17 16.52 -12.89
N ILE A 44 -10.72 17.64 -12.30
CA ILE A 44 -9.94 18.65 -13.02
C ILE A 44 -8.59 18.04 -13.39
N LYS A 45 -7.87 17.47 -12.42
CA LYS A 45 -6.60 16.76 -12.67
C LYS A 45 -6.76 15.66 -13.72
N LEU A 46 -7.80 14.83 -13.61
CA LEU A 46 -8.05 13.76 -14.58
C LEU A 46 -8.21 14.29 -16.01
N ILE A 47 -8.96 15.37 -16.20
CA ILE A 47 -9.17 15.98 -17.52
C ILE A 47 -7.84 16.52 -18.07
N PHE A 48 -7.04 17.18 -17.24
CA PHE A 48 -5.71 17.66 -17.63
C PHE A 48 -4.82 16.50 -18.06
N ASP A 49 -4.67 15.45 -17.24
CA ASP A 49 -3.83 14.30 -17.57
C ASP A 49 -4.30 13.61 -18.85
N LYS A 50 -5.62 13.40 -18.98
CA LYS A 50 -6.21 12.81 -20.18
C LYS A 50 -5.83 13.60 -21.43
N THR A 51 -5.93 14.92 -21.35
CA THR A 51 -5.75 15.81 -22.50
C THR A 51 -4.27 15.98 -22.86
N VAL A 52 -3.42 16.22 -21.85
CA VAL A 52 -1.97 16.44 -22.02
C VAL A 52 -1.27 15.18 -22.49
N TYR A 53 -1.56 14.03 -21.86
CA TYR A 53 -0.95 12.74 -22.22
C TYR A 53 -1.72 11.99 -23.32
N ARG A 54 -2.83 12.56 -23.82
CA ARG A 54 -3.68 11.99 -24.88
C ARG A 54 -4.19 10.58 -24.58
N PHE A 55 -4.39 10.28 -23.30
CA PHE A 55 -4.95 9.01 -22.87
C PHE A 55 -6.46 8.92 -23.17
N SER A 56 -6.92 7.69 -23.35
CA SER A 56 -8.33 7.33 -23.32
C SER A 56 -8.90 7.46 -21.90
N TRP A 57 -10.23 7.43 -21.80
CA TRP A 57 -10.88 7.40 -20.48
C TRP A 57 -10.53 6.12 -19.70
N GLU A 58 -10.46 4.99 -20.38
CA GLU A 58 -10.11 3.71 -19.77
C GLU A 58 -8.69 3.73 -19.19
N GLU A 59 -7.70 4.23 -19.93
CA GLU A 59 -6.32 4.38 -19.45
C GLU A 59 -6.24 5.29 -18.22
N ILE A 60 -6.96 6.41 -18.24
CA ILE A 60 -6.97 7.35 -17.12
C ILE A 60 -7.59 6.76 -15.86
N ILE A 61 -8.70 6.04 -15.99
CA ILE A 61 -9.32 5.35 -14.86
C ILE A 61 -8.40 4.26 -14.32
N ASN A 62 -7.78 3.45 -15.20
CA ASN A 62 -6.83 2.42 -14.79
C ASN A 62 -5.62 3.02 -14.06
N ASN A 63 -5.04 4.10 -14.58
CA ASN A 63 -3.93 4.80 -13.94
C ASN A 63 -4.29 5.32 -12.55
N GLU A 64 -5.48 5.88 -12.39
CA GLU A 64 -5.95 6.37 -11.08
C GLU A 64 -6.20 5.21 -10.10
N VAL A 65 -6.73 4.07 -10.57
CA VAL A 65 -6.84 2.84 -9.77
C VAL A 65 -5.47 2.37 -9.30
N PHE A 66 -4.48 2.29 -10.19
CA PHE A 66 -3.12 1.89 -9.84
C PHE A 66 -2.49 2.86 -8.83
N ARG A 67 -2.66 4.17 -9.01
CA ARG A 67 -2.15 5.19 -8.09
C ARG A 67 -2.76 5.04 -6.69
N GLN A 68 -4.07 4.79 -6.59
CA GLN A 68 -4.72 4.59 -5.29
C GLN A 68 -4.27 3.28 -4.62
N ARG A 69 -4.05 2.22 -5.40
CA ARG A 69 -3.47 0.95 -4.90
C ARG A 69 -2.05 1.15 -4.37
N ASP A 70 -1.18 1.79 -5.15
CA ASP A 70 0.19 2.08 -4.77
C ASP A 70 0.26 2.90 -3.47
N LYS A 71 -0.55 3.95 -3.35
CA LYS A 71 -0.66 4.74 -2.11
C LYS A 71 -1.07 3.87 -0.92
N SER A 72 -2.02 2.96 -1.11
CA SER A 72 -2.49 2.05 -0.05
C SER A 72 -1.40 1.06 0.38
N ASN A 73 -0.61 0.56 -0.57
CA ASN A 73 0.52 -0.33 -0.31
C ASN A 73 1.64 0.41 0.45
N ASN A 74 1.96 1.63 0.03
CA ASN A 74 2.94 2.48 0.71
C ASN A 74 2.53 2.76 2.17
N ASN A 75 1.24 2.92 2.45
CA ASN A 75 0.75 3.03 3.82
C ASN A 75 0.99 1.77 4.66
N ASP A 76 0.80 0.57 4.09
CA ASP A 76 1.06 -0.69 4.80
C ASP A 76 2.54 -0.87 5.12
N ILE A 77 3.43 -0.48 4.20
CA ILE A 77 4.87 -0.45 4.47
C ILE A 77 5.21 0.56 5.56
N GLY A 78 4.53 1.72 5.57
CA GLY A 78 4.60 2.65 6.69
C GLY A 78 4.27 1.97 8.02
N TYR A 79 3.20 1.17 8.07
CA TYR A 79 2.84 0.41 9.26
C TYR A 79 3.81 -0.72 9.59
N PHE A 80 4.40 -1.39 8.58
CA PHE A 80 5.48 -2.35 8.79
C PHE A 80 6.64 -1.71 9.54
N HIS A 81 7.09 -0.53 9.09
CA HIS A 81 8.16 0.21 9.74
C HIS A 81 7.79 0.68 11.14
N GLN A 82 6.54 1.13 11.38
CA GLN A 82 6.12 1.56 12.71
C GLN A 82 5.99 0.41 13.70
N ARG A 83 5.38 -0.70 13.28
CA ARG A 83 5.11 -1.85 14.15
C ARG A 83 6.39 -2.63 14.49
N ILE A 84 7.47 -2.48 13.73
CA ILE A 84 8.76 -3.09 14.10
C ILE A 84 9.26 -2.61 15.47
N PHE A 85 8.87 -1.40 15.90
CA PHE A 85 9.26 -0.85 17.20
C PHE A 85 8.64 -1.62 18.37
N GLN A 86 7.55 -2.37 18.16
CA GLN A 86 6.92 -3.18 19.22
C GLN A 86 7.82 -4.29 19.74
N TYR A 87 8.82 -4.70 18.94
CA TYR A 87 9.82 -5.69 19.34
C TYR A 87 10.96 -5.07 20.15
N ILE A 88 11.12 -3.75 20.14
CA ILE A 88 12.16 -3.05 20.90
C ILE A 88 11.68 -2.83 22.33
N ALA A 89 12.42 -3.37 23.29
CA ALA A 89 12.13 -3.19 24.71
C ALA A 89 12.07 -1.70 25.07
N GLY A 90 10.94 -1.27 25.64
CA GLY A 90 10.70 0.13 26.06
C GLY A 90 10.02 1.02 25.02
N CYS A 91 9.69 0.52 23.83
CA CYS A 91 8.84 1.21 22.86
C CYS A 91 7.40 0.67 22.93
N THR A 92 6.48 1.48 23.47
CA THR A 92 5.01 1.20 23.51
C THR A 92 4.24 2.09 22.57
#